data_AF-A0A937H195-F1
#
_entry.id   AF-A0A937H195-F1
#
_cell.length_a   1.000
_cell.length_b   1.000
_cell.length_c   1.000
_cell.angle_alpha   90.00
_cell.angle_beta   90.00
_cell.angle_gamma   90.00
#
_symmetry.space_group_name_H-M   'P 1'
#
loop_
_entity.id
_entity.type
_entity.pdbx_description
1 polymer ?
#
loop_
_entity_poly.entity_id
_entity_poly.type
_entity_poly.pdbx_seq_one_letter_code
_entity_poly.pdbx_strand_id
1 'polypeptide(L)'
;AEAESHICQHPDSGPGKLPVEHSVYHAVARTSVVLAETVEATVMVAFSSSGNTALRIARERPSIPFLVMTPNLHVQRRLGLLWGTRTAASAFSEDFESAITEAIEEIKNRDLAGRGQQIVVVAGMPFGIEGTTNSMRVVTL
;
A
#
# COMPACT_ATOMS: atom_id res chain seq x y z
N ALA A 1 14.22 -13.68 -0.90
CA ALA A 1 13.81 -14.62 0.18
C ALA A 1 14.81 -14.62 1.34
N GLU A 2 15.98 -15.26 1.26
CA GLU A 2 16.88 -15.40 2.43
C GLU A 2 17.41 -14.07 2.97
N ALA A 3 17.86 -13.15 2.11
CA ALA A 3 18.33 -11.83 2.53
C ALA A 3 17.20 -10.96 3.13
N GLU A 4 15.99 -11.02 2.57
CA GLU A 4 14.84 -10.28 3.08
C GLU A 4 14.38 -10.83 4.44
N SER A 5 14.41 -12.15 4.60
CA SER A 5 14.12 -12.81 5.87
C SER A 5 15.16 -12.44 6.94
N HIS A 6 16.44 -12.38 6.56
CA HIS A 6 17.50 -11.90 7.46
C HIS A 6 17.28 -10.45 7.90
N ILE A 7 16.97 -9.52 6.99
CA ILE A 7 16.70 -8.11 7.31
C ILE A 7 15.47 -7.98 8.23
N CYS A 8 14.45 -8.81 8.03
CA CYS A 8 13.28 -8.84 8.91
C CYS A 8 13.65 -9.20 10.36
N GLN A 9 14.61 -10.11 10.54
CA GLN A 9 15.15 -10.49 11.87
C GLN A 9 16.22 -9.51 12.39
N HIS A 10 16.91 -8.80 11.49
CA HIS A 10 18.02 -7.89 11.78
C HIS A 10 17.81 -6.55 11.07
N PRO A 11 16.96 -5.64 11.61
CA PRO A 11 16.55 -4.42 10.92
C PRO A 11 17.72 -3.50 10.55
N ASP A 12 18.79 -3.49 11.36
CA ASP A 12 19.99 -2.69 11.14
C ASP A 12 20.87 -3.20 9.98
N SER A 13 20.61 -4.41 9.48
CA SER A 13 21.29 -4.96 8.29
C SER A 13 20.65 -4.50 6.97
N GLY A 14 19.54 -3.76 7.04
CA GLY A 14 18.85 -3.19 5.89
C GLY A 14 19.50 -1.90 5.37
N PRO A 15 18.98 -1.35 4.26
CA PRO A 15 19.35 -0.01 3.81
C PRO A 15 19.02 1.00 4.91
N GLY A 16 19.89 2.01 5.08
CA GLY A 16 19.69 3.07 6.08
C GLY A 16 18.36 3.82 5.90
N LYS A 17 17.84 4.36 6.99
CA LYS A 17 16.60 5.15 6.98
C LYS A 17 16.77 6.39 6.11
N LEU A 18 15.81 6.60 5.20
CA LEU A 18 15.80 7.78 4.34
C LEU A 18 15.28 9.01 5.11
N PRO A 19 15.68 10.23 4.71
CA PRO A 19 15.11 11.45 5.27
C PRO A 19 13.58 11.48 5.13
N VAL A 20 12.91 11.89 6.21
CA VAL A 20 11.46 12.06 6.26
C VAL A 20 11.12 13.46 5.75
N GLU A 21 10.20 13.52 4.79
CA GLU A 21 9.64 14.79 4.32
C GLU A 21 8.55 15.22 5.29
N HIS A 22 8.58 16.47 5.76
CA HIS A 22 7.55 17.01 6.65
C HIS A 22 6.28 17.39 5.88
N SER A 23 5.60 16.40 5.32
CA SER A 23 4.32 16.57 4.61
C SER A 23 3.28 15.55 5.05
N VAL A 24 2.00 15.91 4.90
CA VAL A 24 0.87 15.04 5.25
C VAL A 24 0.98 13.70 4.52
N TYR A 25 1.33 13.74 3.23
CA TYR A 25 1.40 12.55 2.38
C TYR A 25 2.48 11.57 2.83
N HIS A 26 3.62 12.09 3.31
CA HIS A 26 4.67 11.26 3.87
C HIS A 26 4.28 10.72 5.25
N ALA A 27 3.70 11.55 6.11
CA ALA A 27 3.25 11.13 7.44
C ALA A 27 2.20 10.00 7.35
N VAL A 28 1.24 10.10 6.44
CA VAL A 28 0.21 9.08 6.24
C VAL A 28 0.80 7.80 5.64
N ALA A 29 1.68 7.90 4.64
CA ALA A 29 2.33 6.74 4.05
C ALA A 29 3.22 5.98 5.05
N ARG A 30 3.91 6.70 5.93
CA ARG A 30 4.70 6.10 7.01
C ARG A 30 3.81 5.44 8.07
N THR A 31 2.78 6.16 8.50
CA THR A 31 1.85 5.64 9.51
C THR A 31 1.04 4.46 9.00
N SER A 32 0.79 4.34 7.68
CA SER A 32 0.08 3.17 7.13
C SER A 32 0.86 1.88 7.27
N VAL A 33 2.18 1.93 7.09
CA VAL A 33 3.04 0.76 7.32
C VAL A 33 3.00 0.37 8.79
N VAL A 34 3.21 1.32 9.70
CA VAL A 34 3.15 1.08 11.14
C VAL A 34 1.79 0.52 11.56
N LEU A 35 0.70 1.10 11.05
CA LEU A 35 -0.66 0.64 11.34
C LEU A 35 -0.86 -0.80 10.87
N ALA A 36 -0.49 -1.11 9.63
CA ALA A 36 -0.65 -2.44 9.06
C ALA A 36 0.13 -3.50 9.86
N GLU A 37 1.36 -3.19 10.25
CA GLU A 37 2.18 -4.07 11.08
C GLU A 37 1.58 -4.24 12.48
N THR A 38 1.08 -3.17 13.08
CA THR A 38 0.50 -3.19 14.43
C THR A 38 -0.79 -4.02 14.49
N VAL A 39 -1.63 -3.94 13.45
CA VAL A 39 -2.89 -4.69 13.39
C VAL A 39 -2.72 -6.07 12.74
N GLU A 40 -1.49 -6.47 12.45
CA GLU A 40 -1.16 -7.73 11.78
C GLU A 40 -1.97 -7.93 10.48
N ALA A 41 -2.12 -6.84 9.71
CA ALA A 41 -2.86 -6.88 8.45
C ALA A 41 -2.22 -7.89 7.50
N THR A 42 -3.04 -8.71 6.84
CA THR A 42 -2.56 -9.70 5.88
C THR A 42 -2.07 -9.05 4.59
N VAL A 43 -2.68 -7.93 4.20
CA VAL A 43 -2.29 -7.17 3.01
C VAL A 43 -2.59 -5.68 3.19
N MET A 44 -1.66 -4.86 2.71
CA MET A 44 -1.88 -3.42 2.52
C MET A 44 -2.31 -3.15 1.08
N VAL A 45 -3.28 -2.25 0.91
CA VAL A 45 -3.74 -1.80 -0.40
C VAL A 45 -3.57 -0.29 -0.50
N ALA A 46 -2.95 0.21 -1.57
CA ALA A 46 -2.91 1.63 -1.87
C ALA A 46 -3.54 1.93 -3.23
N PHE A 47 -4.45 2.91 -3.25
CA PHE A 47 -4.96 3.51 -4.48
C PHE A 47 -4.08 4.70 -4.86
N SER A 48 -3.52 4.70 -6.07
CA SER A 48 -2.62 5.79 -6.51
C SER A 48 -2.65 6.02 -8.02
N SER A 49 -3.16 7.18 -8.45
CA SER A 49 -3.20 7.56 -9.87
C SER A 49 -1.83 7.83 -10.46
N SER A 50 -0.96 8.58 -9.75
CA SER A 50 0.41 8.90 -10.21
C SER A 50 1.48 7.96 -9.65
N GLY A 51 1.17 7.20 -8.60
CA GLY A 51 2.09 6.28 -7.93
C GLY A 51 2.92 6.89 -6.79
N ASN A 52 2.76 8.19 -6.51
CA ASN A 52 3.52 8.85 -5.44
C ASN A 52 3.21 8.29 -4.04
N THR A 53 1.97 7.86 -3.80
CA THR A 53 1.58 7.16 -2.57
C THR A 53 2.37 5.87 -2.41
N ALA A 54 2.40 5.05 -3.46
CA ALA A 54 3.09 3.77 -3.47
C ALA A 54 4.60 3.93 -3.30
N LEU A 55 5.20 4.94 -3.93
CA LEU A 55 6.61 5.26 -3.76
C LEU A 55 6.96 5.58 -2.30
N ARG A 56 6.12 6.37 -1.61
CA ARG A 56 6.33 6.72 -0.21
C ARG A 56 6.17 5.52 0.71
N ILE A 57 5.16 4.67 0.47
CA ILE A 57 4.96 3.43 1.24
C ILE A 57 6.14 2.47 1.02
N ALA A 58 6.57 2.23 -0.22
CA ALA A 58 7.66 1.31 -0.51
C ALA A 58 9.01 1.76 0.08
N ARG A 59 9.21 3.06 0.32
CA ARG A 59 10.40 3.60 1.02
C ARG A 59 10.50 3.13 2.46
N GLU A 60 9.38 2.87 3.11
CA GLU A 60 9.31 2.39 4.50
C GLU A 60 9.55 0.88 4.60
N ARG A 61 9.68 0.18 3.47
CA ARG A 61 9.96 -1.26 3.38
C ARG A 61 8.98 -2.12 4.23
N PRO A 62 7.66 -1.98 4.03
CA PRO A 62 6.65 -2.72 4.81
C PRO A 62 6.83 -4.24 4.73
N SER A 63 6.98 -4.94 5.87
CA SER A 63 7.16 -6.40 5.87
C SER A 63 5.93 -7.19 5.40
N ILE A 64 4.80 -6.50 5.22
CA ILE A 64 3.50 -7.04 4.81
C ILE A 64 3.34 -6.93 3.29
N PRO A 65 2.68 -7.91 2.61
CA PRO A 65 2.33 -7.79 1.21
C PRO A 65 1.67 -6.45 0.86
N PHE A 66 2.18 -5.78 -0.17
CA PHE A 66 1.71 -4.46 -0.58
C PHE A 66 1.12 -4.48 -2.00
N LEU A 67 -0.20 -4.33 -2.10
CA LEU A 67 -0.95 -4.23 -3.34
C LEU A 67 -1.18 -2.76 -3.71
N VAL A 68 -0.84 -2.37 -4.93
CA VAL A 68 -1.12 -1.04 -5.47
C VAL A 68 -2.12 -1.13 -6.60
N MET A 69 -3.22 -0.41 -6.45
CA MET A 69 -4.31 -0.34 -7.41
C MET A 69 -4.27 1.02 -8.12
N THR A 70 -4.29 1.01 -9.45
CA THR A 70 -4.19 2.24 -10.25
C THR A 70 -4.98 2.12 -11.56
N PRO A 71 -5.65 3.19 -12.01
CA PRO A 71 -6.33 3.19 -13.32
C PRO A 71 -5.36 3.36 -14.50
N ASN A 72 -4.08 3.69 -14.24
CA ASN A 72 -3.13 4.00 -15.30
C ASN A 72 -2.12 2.84 -15.52
N LEU A 73 -2.20 2.19 -16.67
CA LEU A 73 -1.32 1.07 -17.05
C LEU A 73 0.17 1.44 -17.08
N HIS A 74 0.51 2.67 -17.48
CA HIS A 74 1.91 3.12 -17.47
C HIS A 74 2.44 3.23 -16.03
N VAL A 75 1.63 3.79 -15.13
CA VAL A 75 1.95 3.87 -13.69
C VAL A 75 2.04 2.47 -13.10
N GLN A 76 1.09 1.60 -13.40
CA GLN A 76 1.09 0.21 -12.95
C GLN A 76 2.41 -0.50 -13.28
N ARG A 77 2.85 -0.44 -14.55
CA ARG A 77 4.10 -1.06 -15.00
C ARG A 77 5.32 -0.49 -14.28
N ARG A 78 5.37 0.83 -14.09
CA ARG A 78 6.48 1.50 -13.38
C ARG A 78 6.54 1.06 -11.92
N LEU A 79 5.39 0.93 -11.27
CA LEU A 79 5.30 0.55 -9.86
C LEU A 79 5.64 -0.92 -9.60
N GLY A 80 5.57 -1.79 -10.61
CA GLY A 80 6.02 -3.18 -10.50
C GLY A 80 7.53 -3.34 -10.22
N LEU A 81 8.31 -2.27 -10.34
CA LEU A 81 9.73 -2.23 -9.98
C LEU A 81 9.97 -1.80 -8.52
N LEU A 82 8.93 -1.33 -7.82
CA LEU A 82 9.06 -0.90 -6.43
C LEU A 82 9.17 -2.10 -5.49
N TRP A 83 9.90 -1.87 -4.40
CA TRP A 83 10.09 -2.88 -3.37
C TRP A 83 8.75 -3.41 -2.83
N GLY A 84 8.65 -4.73 -2.69
CA GLY A 84 7.50 -5.41 -2.08
C GLY A 84 6.16 -5.23 -2.80
N THR A 85 6.15 -4.57 -3.96
CA THR A 85 4.92 -4.07 -4.58
C THR A 85 4.35 -5.09 -5.56
N ARG A 86 3.07 -5.43 -5.38
CA ARG A 86 2.23 -6.10 -6.37
C ARG A 86 1.29 -5.06 -6.95
N THR A 87 1.03 -5.07 -8.24
CA THR A 87 0.16 -4.07 -8.88
C THR A 87 -1.10 -4.70 -9.49
N ALA A 88 -2.20 -3.97 -9.46
CA ALA A 88 -3.48 -4.32 -10.07
C ALA A 88 -4.08 -3.10 -10.79
N ALA A 89 -4.89 -3.38 -11.81
CA ALA A 89 -5.69 -2.35 -12.44
C ALA A 89 -6.81 -1.96 -11.48
N SER A 90 -7.21 -0.69 -11.52
CA SER A 90 -8.37 -0.18 -10.79
C SER A 90 -9.31 0.51 -11.77
N ALA A 91 -10.59 0.18 -11.70
CA ALA A 91 -11.64 1.03 -12.20
C ALA A 91 -11.67 2.30 -11.33
N PHE A 92 -11.85 3.46 -11.94
CA PHE A 92 -11.92 4.72 -11.21
C PHE A 92 -12.98 4.63 -10.10
N SER A 93 -12.55 4.66 -8.83
CA SER A 93 -13.46 4.65 -7.68
C SER A 93 -13.83 6.09 -7.31
N GLU A 94 -15.09 6.33 -6.97
CA GLU A 94 -15.57 7.67 -6.60
C GLU A 94 -15.48 7.92 -5.09
N ASP A 95 -15.49 6.84 -4.29
CA ASP A 95 -15.49 6.90 -2.83
C ASP A 95 -14.76 5.71 -2.20
N PHE A 96 -14.67 5.74 -0.86
CA PHE A 96 -13.95 4.71 -0.11
C PHE A 96 -14.64 3.35 -0.14
N GLU A 97 -15.98 3.31 -0.19
CA GLU A 97 -16.72 2.03 -0.13
C GLU A 97 -16.58 1.27 -1.45
N SER A 98 -16.66 1.96 -2.59
CA SER A 98 -16.38 1.40 -3.91
C SER A 98 -14.92 0.95 -4.03
N ALA A 99 -13.97 1.76 -3.58
CA ALA A 99 -12.55 1.39 -3.57
C ALA A 99 -12.28 0.16 -2.68
N ILE A 100 -12.88 0.08 -1.50
CA ILE A 100 -12.74 -1.08 -0.61
C ILE A 100 -13.35 -2.33 -1.26
N THR A 101 -14.52 -2.21 -1.88
CA THR A 101 -15.17 -3.34 -2.57
C THR A 101 -14.25 -3.88 -3.68
N GLU A 102 -13.72 -3.00 -4.51
CA GLU A 102 -12.77 -3.36 -5.57
C GLU A 102 -11.51 -4.03 -5.00
N ALA A 103 -10.93 -3.47 -3.94
CA ALA A 103 -9.77 -4.05 -3.28
C ALA A 103 -10.06 -5.47 -2.75
N ILE A 104 -11.23 -5.69 -2.14
CA ILE A 104 -11.64 -6.99 -1.60
C ILE A 104 -11.77 -8.02 -2.73
N GLU A 105 -12.36 -7.64 -3.86
CA GLU A 105 -12.48 -8.52 -5.03
C GLU A 105 -11.10 -8.91 -5.56
N GLU A 106 -10.20 -7.94 -5.71
CA GLU A 106 -8.85 -8.20 -6.22
C GLU A 106 -8.01 -9.07 -5.26
N ILE A 107 -8.17 -8.86 -3.96
CA ILE A 107 -7.55 -9.68 -2.91
C ILE A 107 -8.02 -11.13 -3.00
N LYS A 108 -9.33 -11.34 -3.14
CA LYS A 108 -9.93 -12.68 -3.27
C LYS A 108 -9.47 -13.38 -4.55
N ASN A 109 -9.47 -12.67 -5.68
CA ASN A 109 -9.05 -13.21 -6.98
C ASN A 109 -7.58 -13.67 -6.97
N ARG A 110 -6.75 -13.08 -6.11
CA ARG A 110 -5.32 -13.37 -5.99
C ARG A 110 -4.96 -14.22 -4.77
N ASP A 111 -5.95 -14.68 -4.01
CA ASP A 111 -5.77 -15.47 -2.79
C ASP A 111 -4.80 -14.79 -1.78
N LEU A 112 -4.88 -13.45 -1.67
CA LEU A 112 -3.99 -12.68 -0.80
C LEU A 112 -4.43 -12.67 0.66
N ALA A 113 -5.74 -12.72 0.88
CA ALA A 113 -6.35 -12.76 2.20
C ALA A 113 -7.80 -13.29 2.12
N GLY A 114 -8.30 -13.83 3.22
CA GLY A 114 -9.61 -14.44 3.35
C GLY A 114 -10.42 -13.92 4.53
N ARG A 115 -11.59 -14.52 4.74
CA ARG A 115 -12.56 -14.10 5.76
C ARG A 115 -11.93 -13.99 7.16
N GLY A 116 -12.24 -12.92 7.87
CA GLY A 116 -11.77 -12.63 9.23
C GLY A 116 -10.37 -12.02 9.30
N GLN A 117 -9.64 -11.94 8.18
CA GLN A 117 -8.35 -11.27 8.11
C GLN A 117 -8.52 -9.77 7.92
N GLN A 118 -7.53 -9.01 8.38
CA GLN A 118 -7.53 -7.55 8.30
C GLN A 118 -6.69 -7.06 7.12
N ILE A 119 -7.15 -5.98 6.51
CA ILE A 119 -6.42 -5.24 5.47
C ILE A 119 -6.35 -3.77 5.85
N VAL A 120 -5.31 -3.09 5.37
CA VAL A 120 -5.18 -1.63 5.50
C VAL A 120 -5.26 -1.01 4.11
N VAL A 121 -6.24 -0.16 3.89
CA VAL A 121 -6.43 0.59 2.65
C VAL A 121 -5.90 2.01 2.83
N VAL A 122 -5.14 2.52 1.86
CA VAL A 122 -4.57 3.87 1.84
C VAL A 122 -4.95 4.58 0.55
N ALA A 123 -5.38 5.83 0.64
CA ALA A 123 -5.77 6.62 -0.52
C ALA A 123 -5.57 8.13 -0.30
N GLY A 124 -5.66 8.88 -1.40
CA GLY A 124 -5.82 10.32 -1.40
C GLY A 124 -7.28 10.69 -1.70
N MET A 125 -7.87 11.51 -0.83
CA MET A 125 -9.21 12.06 -0.99
C MET A 125 -9.15 13.54 -1.37
N PRO A 126 -10.01 14.01 -2.30
CA PRO A 126 -10.95 13.21 -3.12
C PRO A 126 -10.27 12.22 -4.07
N PHE A 127 -10.93 11.09 -4.37
CA PHE A 127 -10.40 10.08 -5.30
C PHE A 127 -10.16 10.68 -6.69
N GLY A 128 -9.19 10.11 -7.41
CA GLY A 128 -8.84 10.55 -8.76
C GLY A 128 -7.99 11.82 -8.82
N ILE A 129 -7.88 12.59 -7.74
CA ILE A 129 -7.03 13.79 -7.67
C ILE A 129 -5.61 13.39 -7.28
N GLU A 130 -4.68 13.60 -8.21
CA GLU A 130 -3.27 13.36 -7.96
C GLU A 130 -2.68 14.29 -6.89
N GLY A 131 -1.60 13.83 -6.24
CA GLY A 131 -0.85 14.64 -5.30
C GLY A 131 -1.37 14.60 -3.87
N THR A 132 -2.43 13.83 -3.59
CA THR A 132 -2.95 13.64 -2.22
C THR A 132 -2.67 12.24 -1.69
N THR A 133 -2.49 12.12 -0.38
CA THR A 133 -2.38 10.86 0.39
C THR A 133 -2.70 11.22 1.84
N ASN A 134 -3.97 11.18 2.20
CA ASN A 134 -4.48 11.79 3.43
C ASN A 134 -5.45 10.88 4.18
N SER A 135 -5.65 9.65 3.73
CA SER A 135 -6.65 8.77 4.31
C SER A 135 -6.18 7.32 4.35
N MET A 136 -6.56 6.64 5.42
CA MET A 136 -6.29 5.23 5.64
C MET A 136 -7.45 4.58 6.40
N ARG A 137 -7.72 3.29 6.16
CA ARG A 137 -8.80 2.55 6.82
C ARG A 137 -8.40 1.09 7.03
N VAL A 138 -8.73 0.57 8.21
CA VAL A 138 -8.64 -0.88 8.50
C VAL A 138 -9.99 -1.52 8.14
N VAL A 139 -9.96 -2.65 7.42
CA VAL A 139 -11.15 -3.40 7.02
C VAL A 139 -10.94 -4.87 7.39
N THR A 140 -11.99 -5.53 7.88
CA THR A 140 -12.01 -6.98 8.09
C THR A 140 -12.78 -7.65 6.94
N LEU A 141 -12.18 -8.67 6.33
CA LEU A 141 -12.71 -9.40 5.17
C LEU A 141 -13.80 -10.43 5.50
#